data_AF-A0A533UU88-F1
#
_entry.id   AF-A0A533UU88-F1
#
_cell.length_a   1.000
_cell.length_b   1.000
_cell.length_c   1.000
_cell.angle_alpha   90.00
_cell.angle_beta   90.00
_cell.angle_gamma   90.00
#
_symmetry.space_group_name_H-M   'P 1'
#
loop_
_entity.id
_entity.type
_entity.pdbx_description
1 polymer ?
#
loop_
_entity_poly.entity_id
_entity_poly.type
_entity_poly.pdbx_seq_one_letter_code
_entity_poly.pdbx_strand_id
1 'polypeptide(L)'
;MDYPVEAEAEGIKIKPEKMEIDKLYYCVYQDKVMLFYKDHSEMLNCYEISEKDIVDQVKQSKIEDIENILQKYMDERNLTIK
;
A
#
# COMPACT_ATOMS: atom_id res chain seq x y z
N MET A 1 -13.29 -9.37 7.29
CA MET A 1 -11.87 -9.80 7.20
C MET A 1 -11.07 -8.91 8.13
N ASP A 2 -10.17 -9.46 8.93
CA ASP A 2 -9.31 -8.67 9.82
C ASP A 2 -8.10 -8.19 9.00
N TYR A 3 -8.25 -7.02 8.40
CA TYR A 3 -7.19 -6.40 7.61
C TYR A 3 -6.01 -6.05 8.54
N PRO A 4 -4.76 -6.41 8.21
CA PRO A 4 -3.65 -6.35 9.16
C PRO A 4 -3.08 -4.95 9.36
N VAL A 5 -3.51 -3.96 8.58
CA VAL A 5 -3.00 -2.58 8.61
C VAL A 5 -4.13 -1.61 8.89
N GLU A 6 -4.00 -0.80 9.93
CA GLU A 6 -5.03 0.17 10.32
C GLU A 6 -4.37 1.52 10.63
N ALA A 7 -4.83 2.59 9.97
CA ALA A 7 -4.40 3.94 10.27
C ALA A 7 -5.19 4.47 11.48
N GLU A 8 -4.48 4.89 12.52
CA GLU A 8 -5.03 5.51 13.73
C GLU A 8 -4.61 7.00 13.79
N ALA A 9 -5.05 7.75 14.79
CA ALA A 9 -4.72 9.16 14.93
C ALA A 9 -3.21 9.41 15.11
N GLU A 10 -2.57 8.59 15.95
CA GLU A 10 -1.17 8.76 16.37
C GLU A 10 -0.17 7.94 15.54
N GLY A 11 -0.64 7.13 14.58
CA GLY A 11 0.23 6.27 13.80
C GLY A 11 -0.51 5.19 13.02
N ILE A 12 0.23 4.16 12.61
CA ILE A 12 -0.29 3.02 11.87
C ILE A 12 -0.08 1.77 12.70
N LYS A 13 -1.15 1.03 12.93
CA LYS A 13 -1.13 -0.26 13.60
C LYS A 13 -1.01 -1.37 12.57
N ILE A 14 -0.02 -2.23 12.76
CA ILE A 14 0.29 -3.34 11.87
C ILE A 14 0.26 -4.64 12.67
N LYS A 15 -0.31 -5.69 12.10
CA LYS A 15 -0.36 -7.05 12.65
C LYS A 15 0.41 -8.00 11.71
N PRO A 16 1.76 -8.05 11.76
CA PRO A 16 2.57 -8.85 10.83
C PRO A 16 2.28 -10.35 10.85
N GLU A 17 1.72 -10.85 11.95
CA GLU A 17 1.28 -12.24 12.13
C GLU A 17 0.04 -12.59 11.29
N LYS A 18 -0.68 -11.57 10.78
CA LYS A 18 -1.85 -11.72 9.89
C LYS A 18 -1.54 -11.37 8.44
N MET A 19 -0.28 -11.05 8.13
CA MET A 19 0.16 -10.74 6.77
C MET A 19 0.62 -12.01 6.07
N GLU A 20 0.16 -12.18 4.83
CA GLU A 20 0.64 -13.23 3.93
C GLU A 20 1.96 -12.78 3.27
N ILE A 21 2.88 -13.73 3.08
CA ILE A 21 4.08 -13.50 2.28
C ILE A 21 3.66 -13.24 0.83
N ASP A 22 4.40 -12.38 0.14
CA ASP A 22 4.14 -11.98 -1.25
C ASP A 22 2.83 -11.22 -1.48
N LYS A 23 2.24 -10.67 -0.41
CA LYS A 23 1.02 -9.88 -0.50
C LYS A 23 1.26 -8.43 -0.09
N LEU A 24 0.77 -7.51 -0.92
CA LEU A 24 0.83 -6.08 -0.68
C LEU A 24 -0.37 -5.61 0.16
N TYR A 25 -0.08 -4.91 1.24
CA TYR A 25 -1.08 -4.24 2.08
C TYR A 25 -0.81 -2.74 2.06
N TYR A 26 -1.83 -1.94 2.35
CA TYR A 26 -1.70 -0.49 2.31
C TYR A 26 -2.66 0.21 3.27
N CYS A 27 -2.32 1.44 3.64
CA CYS A 27 -3.27 2.38 4.22
C CYS A 27 -2.92 3.80 3.79
N VAL A 28 -3.87 4.72 3.96
CA VAL A 28 -3.61 6.15 3.82
C VAL A 28 -3.34 6.74 5.20
N TYR A 29 -2.19 7.37 5.39
CA TYR A 29 -1.82 8.04 6.63
C TYR A 29 -1.07 9.34 6.30
N GLN A 30 -1.46 10.45 6.93
CA GLN A 30 -0.86 11.78 6.71
C GLN A 30 -0.70 12.16 5.22
N ASP A 31 -1.77 11.99 4.44
CA ASP A 31 -1.79 12.26 3.00
C ASP A 31 -0.75 11.49 2.16
N LYS A 32 -0.27 10.36 2.67
CA LYS A 32 0.58 9.41 1.96
C LYS A 32 -0.08 8.05 1.88
N VAL A 33 0.21 7.31 0.81
CA VAL A 33 -0.08 5.88 0.75
C VAL A 33 1.11 5.15 1.32
N MET A 34 0.87 4.40 2.39
CA MET A 34 1.87 3.56 3.04
C MET A 34 1.65 2.14 2.56
N LEU A 35 2.65 1.53 1.96
CA LEU A 35 2.64 0.17 1.45
C LEU A 35 3.44 -0.74 2.39
N PHE A 36 2.93 -1.94 2.61
CA PHE A 36 3.50 -2.94 3.50
C PHE A 36 3.57 -4.28 2.77
N TYR A 37 4.76 -4.88 2.74
CA TYR A 37 5.01 -6.13 2.03
C TYR A 37 5.87 -7.04 2.91
N LYS A 38 5.41 -8.27 3.12
CA LYS A 38 6.18 -9.29 3.84
C LYS A 38 6.87 -10.19 2.83
N ASP A 39 8.20 -10.21 2.84
CA ASP A 39 9.00 -11.04 1.94
C ASP A 39 9.22 -12.47 2.47
N HIS A 40 9.86 -13.31 1.67
CA HIS A 40 10.18 -14.70 2.01
C HIS A 40 11.15 -14.86 3.20
N SER A 41 11.89 -13.81 3.57
CA SER A 41 12.73 -13.80 4.79
C SER A 41 11.92 -13.41 6.02
N GLU A 42 10.59 -13.30 5.89
CA GLU A 42 9.64 -12.78 6.86
C GLU A 42 9.90 -11.32 7.27
N MET A 43 10.73 -10.60 6.51
CA MET A 43 11.00 -9.20 6.76
C MET A 43 9.83 -8.35 6.25
N LEU A 44 9.35 -7.46 7.11
CA LEU A 44 8.31 -6.49 6.78
C LEU A 44 8.95 -5.26 6.15
N ASN A 45 8.68 -5.05 4.88
CA ASN A 45 9.10 -3.89 4.10
C ASN A 45 8.00 -2.82 4.12
N CYS A 46 8.40 -1.55 4.18
CA CYS A 46 7.50 -0.40 4.16
C CYS A 46 7.95 0.61 3.10
N TYR A 47 7.01 1.08 2.28
CA TYR A 47 7.25 2.08 1.25
C TYR A 47 6.22 3.20 1.37
N GLU A 48 6.59 4.42 1.00
CA GLU A 48 5.68 5.56 0.97
C GLU A 48 5.53 6.11 -0.45
N ILE A 49 4.30 6.52 -0.77
CA ILE A 49 3.95 7.24 -2.00
C ILE A 49 3.34 8.57 -1.58
N SER A 50 3.91 9.67 -2.07
CA SER A 50 3.49 11.04 -1.75
C SER A 50 2.86 11.75 -2.95
N GLU A 51 2.83 11.09 -4.10
CA GLU A 51 2.26 11.59 -5.33
C GLU A 51 0.75 11.77 -5.17
N LYS A 52 0.33 13.03 -5.21
CA LYS A 52 -1.04 13.44 -4.90
C LYS A 52 -2.09 12.74 -5.76
N ASP A 53 -1.79 12.49 -7.03
CA ASP A 53 -2.69 11.78 -7.95
C ASP A 53 -2.92 10.32 -7.52
N ILE A 54 -1.88 9.60 -7.09
CA ILE A 54 -2.03 8.26 -6.53
C ILE A 54 -2.79 8.31 -5.20
N VAL A 55 -2.41 9.21 -4.29
CA VAL A 55 -3.06 9.35 -2.97
C VAL A 55 -4.56 9.61 -3.13
N ASP A 56 -4.94 10.52 -4.03
CA ASP A 56 -6.35 10.85 -4.29
C ASP A 56 -7.11 9.66 -4.90
N GLN A 57 -6.50 8.92 -5.83
CA GLN A 57 -7.10 7.70 -6.40
C GLN A 57 -7.32 6.61 -5.34
N VAL A 58 -6.35 6.41 -4.46
CA VAL A 58 -6.43 5.41 -3.39
C VAL A 58 -7.51 5.78 -2.37
N LYS A 59 -7.61 7.05 -1.98
CA LYS A 59 -8.69 7.54 -1.09
C LYS A 59 -10.10 7.36 -1.67
N GLN A 60 -10.22 7.42 -3.00
CA GLN A 60 -11.50 7.24 -3.72
C GLN A 60 -11.82 5.77 -4.01
N SER A 61 -10.81 4.90 -3.96
CA SER A 61 -10.95 3.47 -4.19
C SER A 61 -11.64 2.77 -3.02
N LYS A 62 -12.47 1.77 -3.33
CA LYS A 62 -13.09 0.92 -2.31
C LYS A 62 -12.16 -0.25 -2.00
N ILE A 63 -11.26 -0.06 -1.02
CA ILE A 63 -10.41 -1.03 -0.27
C ILE A 63 -9.55 -2.00 -1.10
N GLU A 64 -10.01 -2.55 -2.21
CA GLU A 64 -9.32 -3.59 -2.98
C GLU A 64 -9.14 -3.08 -4.40
N ASP A 65 -7.98 -2.46 -4.65
CA ASP A 65 -7.02 -2.89 -5.68
C ASP A 65 -5.92 -1.82 -5.89
N ILE A 66 -5.09 -1.63 -4.86
CA ILE A 66 -3.94 -0.72 -4.92
C ILE A 66 -3.00 -1.11 -6.07
N GLU A 67 -2.86 -2.40 -6.34
CA GLU A 67 -1.99 -2.92 -7.40
C GLU A 67 -2.45 -2.43 -8.77
N ASN A 68 -3.76 -2.45 -9.05
CA ASN A 68 -4.31 -1.89 -10.28
C ASN A 68 -4.14 -0.37 -10.39
N ILE A 69 -4.23 0.37 -9.28
CA ILE A 69 -3.97 1.83 -9.29
C ILE A 69 -2.52 2.11 -9.66
N LEU A 70 -1.59 1.40 -9.04
CA LEU A 70 -0.16 1.54 -9.31
C LEU A 70 0.18 1.09 -10.75
N GLN A 71 -0.40 -0.01 -11.22
CA GLN A 71 -0.18 -0.49 -12.59
C GLN A 71 -0.65 0.53 -13.63
N LYS A 72 -1.87 1.07 -13.48
CA LYS A 72 -2.39 2.12 -14.37
C LYS A 72 -1.49 3.34 -14.38
N TYR A 73 -1.04 3.77 -13.21
CA TYR A 73 -0.12 4.90 -13.09
C TYR A 73 1.23 4.65 -13.81
N MET A 74 1.78 3.44 -13.71
CA MET A 74 3.00 3.07 -14.41
C MET A 74 2.79 3.06 -15.94
N ASP A 75 1.68 2.49 -16.40
CA ASP A 75 1.33 2.38 -17.82
C ASP A 75 1.16 3.77 -18.46
N GLU A 76 0.42 4.66 -17.80
CA GLU A 76 0.18 6.04 -18.27
C GLU A 76 1.49 6.84 -18.42
N ARG A 77 2.52 6.51 -17.62
CA ARG A 77 3.81 7.19 -17.62
C ARG A 77 4.91 6.43 -18.37
N ASN A 78 4.59 5.31 -19.01
CA ASN A 78 5.54 4.41 -19.67
C ASN A 78 6.72 4.01 -18.75
N LEU A 79 6.46 3.86 -17.45
CA LEU A 79 7.45 3.43 -16.48
C LEU A 79 7.55 1.90 -16.58
N THR A 80 8.63 1.43 -17.21
CA THR A 80 8.92 -0.01 -17.30
C THR A 80 9.99 -0.37 -16.29
N ILE A 81 9.72 -1.41 -15.49
CA ILE A 81 10.77 -2.11 -14.74
C ILE A 81 11.59 -2.87 -15.78
N LYS A 82 12.85 -2.46 -15.98
CA LYS A 82 13.80 -3.15 -16.86
C LYS A 82 14.46 -4.32 -16.15
#